data_AF-A0AAN6XVK0-F1
#
_entry.id   AF-A0AAN6XVK0-F1
#
_cell.length_a   1.000
_cell.length_b   1.000
_cell.length_c   1.000
_cell.angle_alpha   90.00
_cell.angle_beta   90.00
_cell.angle_gamma   90.00
#
_symmetry.space_group_name_H-M   'P 1'
#
loop_
_entity.id
_entity.type
_entity.pdbx_description
1 polymer ?
#
loop_
_entity_poly.entity_id
_entity_poly.type
_entity_poly.pdbx_seq_one_letter_code
_entity_poly.pdbx_strand_id
1 'polypeptide(L)'
;MVRTLNSAYSVIEVWRRLVASADFKVLRGERRALRRSEKYQEADRLFLRWEQEGEKRDGPAYLIVQWILVKLSLNLNLEINSLYVKVEATAADIIVILLALYQRAEDIPATPLTRMSFHAAILLDCTGGFRPDSLMDTLCWQYTLSIMRNPDDRT
;
A
#
# COMPACT_ATOMS: atom_id res chain seq x y z
N MET A 1 -15.72 3.69 23.01
CA MET A 1 -14.32 3.94 23.39
C MET A 1 -13.49 3.84 22.10
N VAL A 2 -13.05 4.97 21.55
CA VAL A 2 -12.27 4.98 20.29
C VAL A 2 -10.85 4.55 20.63
N ARG A 3 -10.40 3.42 20.09
CA ARG A 3 -9.00 2.97 20.19
C ARG A 3 -8.16 3.93 19.36
N THR A 4 -7.54 4.91 19.99
CA THR A 4 -6.58 5.80 19.32
C THR A 4 -5.32 5.00 19.03
N LEU A 5 -5.02 4.80 17.75
CA LEU A 5 -3.81 4.12 17.30
C LEU A 5 -2.60 5.03 17.51
N ASN A 6 -1.88 4.86 18.61
CA ASN A 6 -0.66 5.61 18.89
C ASN A 6 0.56 4.96 18.19
N SER A 7 0.56 4.92 16.85
CA SER A 7 1.54 4.15 16.07
C SER A 7 2.49 5.02 15.25
N ALA A 8 3.79 4.74 15.33
CA ALA A 8 4.81 5.36 14.48
C ALA A 8 4.57 5.05 13.00
N TYR A 9 4.04 3.87 12.67
CA TYR A 9 3.71 3.49 11.29
C TYR A 9 2.59 4.34 10.70
N SER A 10 1.59 4.72 11.49
CA SER A 10 0.55 5.64 11.01
C SER A 10 1.12 7.00 10.61
N VAL A 11 2.09 7.52 11.37
CA VAL A 11 2.81 8.77 11.03
C VAL A 11 3.63 8.59 9.74
N ILE A 12 4.30 7.46 9.59
CA ILE A 12 5.06 7.12 8.37
C ILE A 12 4.15 7.05 7.14
N GLU A 13 2.97 6.46 7.25
CA GLU A 13 2.01 6.39 6.13
C GLU A 13 1.50 7.78 5.72
N VAL A 14 1.21 8.65 6.69
CA VAL A 14 0.85 10.05 6.40
C VAL A 14 2.01 10.77 5.71
N TRP A 15 3.23 10.62 6.22
CA TRP A 15 4.44 11.18 5.61
C TRP A 15 4.64 10.71 4.16
N ARG A 16 4.49 9.41 3.89
CA ARG A 16 4.58 8.85 2.54
C ARG A 16 3.57 9.48 1.58
N ARG A 17 2.32 9.61 2.01
CA ARG A 17 1.26 10.23 1.20
C ARG A 17 1.55 11.71 0.93
N LEU A 18 2.09 12.43 1.91
CA LEU A 18 2.50 13.83 1.75
C LEU A 18 3.63 13.97 0.74
N VAL A 19 4.69 13.15 0.85
CA VAL A 19 5.81 13.15 -0.10
C VAL A 19 5.33 12.84 -1.51
N ALA A 20 4.48 11.82 -1.69
CA ALA A 20 3.91 11.48 -2.99
C ALA A 20 3.06 12.62 -3.58
N SER A 21 2.24 13.28 -2.75
CA SER A 21 1.41 14.41 -3.19
C SER A 21 2.27 15.63 -3.57
N ALA A 22 3.28 15.94 -2.76
CA ALA A 22 4.21 17.04 -3.02
C ALA A 22 5.02 16.77 -4.29
N ASP A 23 5.48 15.54 -4.50
CA ASP A 23 6.19 15.15 -5.72
C ASP A 23 5.33 15.38 -6.96
N PHE A 24 4.09 14.85 -6.93
CA PHE A 24 3.19 14.91 -8.06
C PHE A 24 2.73 16.34 -8.38
N LYS A 25 2.34 17.12 -7.35
CA LYS A 25 1.68 18.42 -7.53
C LYS A 25 2.66 19.59 -7.63
N VAL A 26 3.79 19.53 -6.94
CA VAL A 26 4.72 20.67 -6.82
C VAL A 26 6.04 20.34 -7.52
N LEU A 27 6.76 19.34 -7.02
CA LEU A 27 8.15 19.10 -7.43
C LEU A 27 8.25 18.67 -8.89
N ARG A 28 7.27 17.94 -9.43
CA ARG A 28 7.22 17.57 -10.85
C ARG A 28 7.12 18.78 -11.78
N GLY A 29 6.47 19.86 -11.36
CA GLY A 29 6.40 21.12 -12.11
C GLY A 29 7.75 21.82 -12.10
N GLU A 30 8.29 22.03 -10.90
CA GLU A 30 9.58 22.68 -10.67
C GLU A 30 10.73 21.98 -11.40
N ARG A 31 10.80 20.63 -11.33
CA ARG A 31 11.80 19.85 -12.06
C ARG A 31 11.72 20.07 -13.57
N ARG A 32 10.51 20.18 -14.12
CA ARG A 32 10.32 20.46 -15.56
C ARG A 32 10.75 21.87 -15.93
N ALA A 33 10.50 22.85 -15.06
CA ALA A 33 10.97 24.22 -15.26
C ALA A 33 12.51 24.30 -15.20
N LEU A 34 13.13 23.71 -14.19
CA LEU A 34 14.59 23.70 -14.02
C LEU A 34 15.31 23.00 -15.17
N ARG A 35 14.78 21.88 -15.68
CA ARG A 35 15.35 21.18 -16.85
C ARG A 35 15.32 21.99 -18.15
N ARG A 36 14.43 22.97 -18.25
CA ARG A 36 14.34 23.89 -19.40
C ARG A 36 15.17 25.17 -19.19
N SER A 37 15.80 25.31 -18.03
CA SER A 37 16.65 26.45 -17.67
C SER A 37 18.13 26.05 -17.67
N GLU A 38 19.01 27.03 -17.51
CA GLU A 38 20.45 26.81 -17.33
C GLU A 38 20.78 26.07 -16.01
N LYS A 39 19.80 25.89 -15.10
CA LYS A 39 19.93 25.20 -13.81
C LYS A 39 19.50 23.73 -13.85
N TYR A 40 19.61 23.06 -14.99
CA TYR A 40 19.13 21.69 -15.17
C TYR A 40 19.70 20.70 -14.12
N GLN A 41 20.92 20.93 -13.63
CA GLN A 41 21.56 20.10 -12.59
C GLN A 41 20.86 20.18 -11.22
N GLU A 42 20.11 21.25 -10.94
CA GLU A 42 19.36 21.40 -9.68
C GLU A 42 18.08 20.56 -9.64
N ALA A 43 17.58 20.13 -10.82
CA ALA A 43 16.36 19.32 -10.90
C ALA A 43 16.49 17.97 -10.18
N ASP A 44 17.70 17.41 -10.12
CA ASP A 44 17.93 16.11 -9.48
C ASP A 44 17.84 16.18 -7.94
N ARG A 45 18.07 17.36 -7.35
CA ARG A 45 17.92 17.58 -5.90
C ARG A 45 16.47 17.61 -5.43
N LEU A 46 15.53 17.83 -6.35
CA LEU A 46 14.10 17.86 -6.07
C LEU A 46 13.47 16.46 -6.09
N PHE A 47 14.24 15.40 -6.33
CA PHE A 47 13.73 14.05 -6.10
C PHE A 47 13.88 13.72 -4.62
N LEU A 48 12.76 13.72 -3.91
CA LEU A 48 12.65 13.17 -2.57
C LEU A 48 12.63 11.64 -2.64
N ARG A 49 13.66 11.05 -3.30
CA ARG A 49 13.69 9.63 -3.67
C ARG A 49 13.36 8.75 -2.46
N TRP A 50 12.56 7.75 -2.78
CA TRP A 50 12.42 6.51 -2.02
C TRP A 50 13.02 5.45 -2.94
N GLU A 51 14.33 5.27 -2.91
CA GLU A 51 14.92 4.16 -3.66
C GLU A 51 14.82 2.91 -2.80
N GLN A 52 14.17 1.89 -3.39
CA GLN A 52 14.15 0.54 -2.87
C GLN A 52 14.86 -0.33 -3.90
N GLU A 53 16.20 -0.23 -3.96
CA GLU A 53 17.02 -1.16 -4.71
C GLU A 53 17.48 -2.27 -3.75
N GLY A 54 16.84 -3.44 -3.85
CA GLY A 54 17.08 -4.55 -2.95
C GLY A 54 16.70 -4.22 -1.49
N GLU A 55 17.62 -4.46 -0.56
CA GLU A 55 17.40 -4.21 0.88
C GLU A 55 17.78 -2.79 1.33
N LYS A 56 18.41 -1.98 0.48
CA LYS A 56 18.85 -0.64 0.86
C LYS A 56 17.77 0.39 0.58
N ARG A 57 17.45 1.16 1.62
CA ARG A 57 16.56 2.32 1.57
C ARG A 57 17.39 3.56 1.83
N ASP A 58 17.32 4.53 0.92
CA ASP A 58 18.07 5.78 1.01
C ASP A 58 17.22 6.96 0.49
N GLY A 59 17.65 8.18 0.83
CA GLY A 59 17.09 9.44 0.34
C GLY A 59 16.44 10.30 1.43
N PRO A 60 16.17 11.58 1.11
CA PRO A 60 15.65 12.56 2.08
C PRO A 60 14.33 12.12 2.74
N ALA A 61 13.44 11.47 1.96
CA ALA A 61 12.17 10.97 2.48
C ALA A 61 12.36 9.83 3.48
N TYR A 62 13.36 8.98 3.27
CA TYR A 62 13.65 7.85 4.14
C TYR A 62 14.36 8.28 5.44
N LEU A 63 15.21 9.30 5.40
CA LEU A 63 15.83 9.87 6.60
C LEU A 63 14.78 10.35 7.61
N ILE A 64 13.68 10.94 7.14
CA ILE A 64 12.55 11.31 7.99
C ILE A 64 11.85 10.08 8.56
N VAL A 65 11.69 9.00 7.80
CA VAL A 65 11.14 7.73 8.32
C VAL A 65 12.03 7.16 9.42
N GLN A 66 13.35 7.15 9.25
CA GLN A 66 14.27 6.73 10.31
C GLN A 66 14.16 7.63 11.55
N TRP A 67 14.09 8.94 11.35
CA TRP A 67 13.87 9.88 12.45
C TRP A 67 12.55 9.63 13.19
N ILE A 68 11.47 9.32 12.46
CA ILE A 68 10.17 8.95 13.05
C ILE A 68 10.31 7.70 13.92
N LEU A 69 10.94 6.65 13.39
CA LEU A 69 11.07 5.35 14.07
C LEU A 69 12.00 5.40 15.29
N VAL A 70 13.06 6.22 15.26
CA VAL A 70 14.11 6.21 16.29
C VAL A 70 13.94 7.34 17.30
N LYS A 71 13.51 8.54 16.89
CA LYS A 71 13.44 9.71 17.77
C LYS A 71 12.02 10.15 18.08
N LEU A 72 11.19 10.33 17.05
CA LEU A 72 9.83 10.83 17.26
C LEU A 72 8.98 9.83 18.05
N SER A 73 9.14 8.54 17.75
CA SER A 73 8.49 7.45 18.47
C SER A 73 8.79 7.50 19.97
N LEU A 74 10.05 7.61 20.37
CA LEU A 74 10.44 7.74 21.77
C LEU A 74 9.86 9.01 22.41
N ASN A 75 9.98 10.15 21.73
CA ASN A 75 9.56 11.44 22.26
C ASN A 75 8.05 11.53 22.49
N LEU A 76 7.24 10.90 21.62
CA LEU A 76 5.79 10.92 21.70
C LEU A 76 5.21 9.60 22.24
N ASN A 77 6.07 8.70 22.74
CA ASN A 77 5.71 7.36 23.18
C ASN A 77 4.87 6.59 22.14
N LEU A 78 5.19 6.73 20.84
CA LEU A 78 4.52 6.01 19.76
C LEU A 78 4.97 4.55 19.77
N GLU A 79 4.01 3.68 19.58
CA GLU A 79 4.28 2.27 19.40
C GLU A 79 4.89 2.00 18.02
N ILE A 80 6.04 1.34 18.04
CA ILE A 80 6.79 0.93 16.85
C ILE A 80 6.53 -0.53 16.49
N ASN A 81 5.96 -1.33 17.38
CA ASN A 81 5.56 -2.69 17.06
C ASN A 81 4.12 -2.70 16.53
N SER A 82 3.85 -3.56 15.54
CA SER A 82 2.46 -3.81 15.17
C SER A 82 1.76 -4.51 16.34
N LEU A 83 0.94 -3.78 17.10
CA LEU A 83 0.07 -4.37 18.14
C LEU A 83 -1.06 -5.21 17.55
N TYR A 84 -1.22 -5.18 16.23
CA TYR A 84 -2.16 -6.02 15.52
C TYR A 84 -1.54 -7.39 15.28
N VAL A 85 -2.15 -8.40 15.89
CA VAL A 85 -2.01 -9.77 15.44
C VAL A 85 -2.69 -9.84 14.08
N LYS A 86 -1.94 -10.24 13.05
CA LYS A 86 -2.54 -10.57 11.75
C LYS A 86 -3.40 -11.81 11.97
N VAL A 87 -4.71 -11.63 12.05
CA VAL A 87 -5.67 -12.73 12.08
C VAL A 87 -6.00 -13.09 10.64
N GLU A 88 -6.10 -14.37 10.36
CA GLU A 88 -6.53 -14.87 9.05
C GLU A 88 -7.91 -14.32 8.71
N ALA A 89 -8.07 -13.80 7.49
CA ALA A 89 -9.37 -13.36 7.02
C ALA A 89 -10.28 -14.59 6.88
N THR A 90 -11.42 -14.58 7.55
CA THR A 90 -12.38 -15.66 7.40
C THR A 90 -13.22 -15.45 6.14
N ALA A 91 -13.87 -16.51 5.65
CA ALA A 91 -14.83 -16.38 4.56
C ALA A 91 -15.95 -15.36 4.87
N ALA A 92 -16.34 -15.21 6.14
CA ALA A 92 -17.34 -14.23 6.56
C ALA A 92 -16.83 -12.79 6.37
N ASP A 93 -15.57 -12.51 6.69
CA ASP A 93 -14.96 -11.18 6.51
C ASP A 93 -14.91 -10.81 5.02
N ILE A 94 -14.53 -11.77 4.17
CA ILE A 94 -14.50 -11.60 2.70
C ILE A 94 -15.90 -11.29 2.17
N ILE A 95 -16.93 -12.02 2.64
CA ILE A 95 -18.32 -11.79 2.24
C ILE A 95 -18.77 -10.38 2.61
N VAL A 96 -18.42 -9.86 3.80
CA VAL A 96 -18.78 -8.50 4.21
C VAL A 96 -18.17 -7.45 3.26
N ILE A 97 -16.90 -7.62 2.89
CA ILE A 97 -16.23 -6.70 1.96
C ILE A 97 -16.87 -6.74 0.57
N LEU A 98 -17.18 -7.95 0.06
CA LEU A 98 -17.84 -8.11 -1.23
C LEU A 98 -19.27 -7.56 -1.20
N LEU A 99 -20.02 -7.76 -0.11
CA LEU A 99 -21.35 -7.16 0.06
C LEU A 99 -21.28 -5.63 -0.05
N ALA A 100 -20.30 -4.99 0.57
CA ALA A 100 -20.11 -3.55 0.44
C ALA A 100 -19.83 -3.15 -1.03
N LEU A 101 -18.96 -3.90 -1.73
CA LEU A 101 -18.63 -3.64 -3.15
C LEU A 101 -19.86 -3.68 -4.07
N TYR A 102 -20.82 -4.57 -3.80
CA TYR A 102 -22.02 -4.73 -4.63
C TYR A 102 -23.22 -3.91 -4.15
N GLN A 103 -23.45 -3.78 -2.84
CA GLN A 103 -24.58 -3.02 -2.29
C GLN A 103 -24.39 -1.50 -2.40
N ARG A 104 -23.13 -1.02 -2.33
CA ARG A 104 -22.77 0.39 -2.51
C ARG A 104 -22.11 0.62 -3.87
N ALA A 105 -22.49 -0.18 -4.85
CA ALA A 105 -21.95 -0.15 -6.21
C ALA A 105 -22.06 1.22 -6.89
N GLU A 106 -23.12 1.97 -6.60
CA GLU A 106 -23.37 3.30 -7.17
C GLU A 106 -22.41 4.37 -6.62
N ASP A 107 -21.91 4.19 -5.39
CA ASP A 107 -20.96 5.11 -4.76
C ASP A 107 -19.51 4.87 -5.22
N ILE A 108 -19.27 3.79 -5.96
CA ILE A 108 -17.96 3.41 -6.48
C ILE A 108 -17.95 3.78 -7.97
N PRO A 109 -17.26 4.85 -8.38
CA PRO A 109 -17.21 5.29 -9.77
C PRO A 109 -16.32 4.33 -10.60
N ALA A 110 -16.87 3.17 -10.90
CA ALA A 110 -16.19 2.08 -11.58
C ALA A 110 -17.13 1.41 -12.60
N THR A 111 -16.54 0.99 -13.73
CA THR A 111 -17.28 0.18 -14.71
C THR A 111 -17.58 -1.21 -14.15
N PRO A 112 -18.57 -1.95 -14.70
CA PRO A 112 -18.82 -3.34 -14.29
C PRO A 112 -17.57 -4.23 -14.38
N LEU A 113 -16.75 -4.04 -15.41
CA LEU A 113 -15.50 -4.77 -15.60
C LEU A 113 -14.50 -4.45 -14.48
N THR A 114 -14.29 -3.17 -14.21
CA THR A 114 -13.42 -2.72 -13.10
C THR A 114 -13.87 -3.28 -11.76
N ARG A 115 -15.18 -3.34 -11.51
CA ARG A 115 -15.74 -3.92 -10.29
C ARG A 115 -15.48 -5.42 -10.18
N MET A 116 -15.57 -6.16 -11.30
CA MET A 116 -15.18 -7.56 -11.34
C MET A 116 -13.69 -7.75 -11.02
N SER A 117 -12.83 -6.85 -11.53
CA SER A 117 -11.40 -6.86 -11.19
C SER A 117 -11.17 -6.62 -9.69
N PHE A 118 -11.91 -5.70 -9.06
CA PHE A 118 -11.88 -5.50 -7.61
C PHE A 118 -12.28 -6.75 -6.83
N HIS A 119 -13.35 -7.43 -7.25
CA HIS A 119 -13.77 -8.69 -6.64
C HIS A 119 -12.64 -9.72 -6.66
N ALA A 120 -12.05 -9.96 -7.84
CA ALA A 120 -10.96 -10.92 -8.00
C ALA A 120 -9.75 -10.55 -7.12
N ALA A 121 -9.40 -9.26 -7.07
CA ALA A 121 -8.30 -8.78 -6.24
C ALA A 121 -8.56 -9.02 -4.74
N ILE A 122 -9.78 -8.75 -4.25
CA ILE A 122 -10.17 -8.98 -2.85
C ILE A 122 -10.02 -10.47 -2.49
N LEU A 123 -10.50 -11.37 -3.35
CA LEU A 123 -10.39 -12.81 -3.10
C LEU A 123 -8.93 -13.25 -3.01
N LEU A 124 -8.09 -12.82 -3.95
CA LEU A 124 -6.67 -13.19 -3.97
C LEU A 124 -5.92 -12.61 -2.78
N ASP A 125 -6.14 -11.34 -2.44
CA ASP A 125 -5.49 -10.66 -1.30
C ASP A 125 -5.85 -11.35 0.03
N CYS A 126 -7.14 -11.65 0.23
CA CYS A 126 -7.62 -12.24 1.48
C CYS A 126 -7.28 -13.73 1.64
N THR A 127 -7.19 -14.49 0.53
CA THR A 127 -6.89 -15.94 0.59
C THR A 127 -5.41 -16.25 0.42
N GLY A 128 -4.67 -15.47 -0.37
CA GLY A 128 -3.24 -15.63 -0.61
C GLY A 128 -2.35 -14.79 0.30
N GLY A 129 -2.92 -13.81 1.02
CA GLY A 129 -2.17 -12.92 1.90
C GLY A 129 -1.15 -12.04 1.16
N PHE A 130 -1.42 -11.73 -0.11
CA PHE A 130 -0.57 -10.91 -0.96
C PHE A 130 -0.46 -9.48 -0.42
N ARG A 131 0.48 -8.71 -0.98
CA ARG A 131 0.43 -7.24 -0.86
C ARG A 131 -0.33 -6.72 -2.08
N PRO A 132 -1.20 -5.70 -1.94
CA PRO A 132 -2.00 -5.19 -3.05
C PRO A 132 -1.16 -4.85 -4.30
N ASP A 133 0.00 -4.20 -4.14
CA ASP A 133 0.86 -3.85 -5.27
C ASP A 133 1.43 -5.09 -5.97
N SER A 134 1.86 -6.10 -5.20
CA SER A 134 2.38 -7.36 -5.76
C SER A 134 1.31 -8.16 -6.50
N LEU A 135 0.07 -8.07 -6.04
CA LEU A 135 -1.05 -8.76 -6.68
C LEU A 135 -1.34 -8.21 -8.08
N MET A 136 -1.22 -6.89 -8.26
CA MET A 136 -1.49 -6.23 -9.56
C MET A 136 -0.46 -6.60 -10.64
N ASP A 137 0.73 -7.03 -10.24
CA ASP A 137 1.78 -7.50 -11.15
C ASP A 137 1.70 -9.01 -11.45
N THR A 138 0.74 -9.72 -10.86
CA THR A 138 0.64 -11.18 -11.02
C THR A 138 -0.04 -11.54 -12.34
N LEU A 139 0.60 -12.39 -13.12
CA LEU A 139 0.15 -12.84 -14.44
C LEU A 139 -0.63 -14.15 -14.32
N CYS A 140 -1.67 -14.32 -15.15
CA CYS A 140 -2.50 -15.52 -15.12
C CYS A 140 -1.71 -16.84 -15.27
N TRP A 141 -0.62 -16.85 -16.02
CA TRP A 141 0.22 -18.05 -16.21
C TRP A 141 0.98 -18.45 -14.94
N GLN A 142 1.12 -17.55 -13.97
CA GLN A 142 1.74 -17.82 -12.67
C GLN A 142 0.82 -18.62 -11.74
N TYR A 143 -0.46 -18.76 -12.09
CA TYR A 143 -1.43 -19.56 -11.35
C TYR A 143 -1.70 -20.89 -12.05
N THR A 144 -1.76 -21.96 -11.25
CA THR A 144 -2.25 -23.27 -11.70
C THR A 144 -3.55 -23.57 -10.99
N LEU A 145 -4.62 -23.77 -11.76
CA LEU A 145 -5.89 -24.27 -11.23
C LEU A 145 -5.78 -25.79 -11.10
N SER A 146 -6.02 -26.32 -9.90
CA SER A 146 -6.07 -27.76 -9.64
C SER A 146 -7.33 -28.07 -8.86
N ILE A 147 -8.12 -29.02 -9.36
CA ILE A 147 -9.30 -29.53 -8.66
C ILE A 147 -8.84 -30.72 -7.84
N MET A 148 -8.87 -30.59 -6.51
CA MET A 148 -8.52 -31.67 -5.60
C MET A 148 -9.79 -32.24 -4.97
N ARG A 149 -9.87 -33.57 -4.86
CA ARG A 149 -10.84 -34.20 -3.97
C ARG A 149 -10.41 -33.95 -2.53
N ASN A 150 -11.39 -33.76 -1.66
CA ASN A 150 -11.11 -33.71 -0.24
C ASN A 150 -10.49 -35.05 0.17
N PRO A 151 -9.27 -35.07 0.76
CA PRO A 151 -8.60 -36.31 1.14
C PRO A 151 -9.39 -37.14 2.17
N ASP A 152 -10.31 -36.51 2.90
CA ASP A 152 -11.17 -37.17 3.89
C ASP A 152 -12.53 -37.62 3.31
N ASP A 153 -12.79 -37.34 2.03
CA ASP A 153 -14.02 -37.77 1.37
C ASP A 153 -13.90 -39.26 0.99
N ARG A 154 -14.64 -40.11 1.71
CA ARG A 154 -14.63 -41.57 1.56
C ARG A 154 -15.61 -42.09 0.49
N THR A 155 -16.24 -41.20 -0.28
CA THR A 155 -17.14 -41.59 -1.40
C THR A 155 -16.45 -41.68 -2.76
#